data_AF-A0A1F5EP40-F1
#
_entry.id   AF-A0A1F5EP40-F1
#
_cell.length_a   1.000
_cell.length_b   1.000
_cell.length_c   1.000
_cell.angle_alpha   90.00
_cell.angle_beta   90.00
_cell.angle_gamma   90.00
#
_symmetry.space_group_name_H-M   'P 1'
#
loop_
_entity.id
_entity.type
_entity.pdbx_description
1 polymer ?
#
loop_
_entity_poly.entity_id
_entity_poly.type
_entity_poly.pdbx_seq_one_letter_code
_entity_poly.pdbx_strand_id
1 'polypeptide(L)'
;MKRQGTSHNALKKDAANLARESHYARVEQIAKESIGKEKRSKRFDIIFKKGIKKGAEIELSDGSKIIVRLINQDGIIVAENWDEFDPLNL
;
A
#
# COMPACT_ATOMS: atom_id res chain seq x y z
N MET A 1 17.08 -15.62 -54.54
CA MET A 1 16.44 -14.75 -53.53
C MET A 1 15.93 -15.62 -52.38
N LYS A 2 16.56 -15.62 -51.20
CA LYS A 2 16.07 -16.33 -50.00
C LYS A 2 15.64 -15.30 -48.96
N ARG A 3 14.34 -15.02 -48.88
CA ARG A 3 13.72 -14.25 -47.79
C ARG A 3 12.59 -15.11 -47.25
N GLN A 4 12.84 -15.92 -46.23
CA GLN A 4 11.79 -16.57 -45.43
C GLN A 4 12.47 -17.32 -44.29
N GLY A 5 12.39 -16.77 -43.07
CA GLY A 5 12.94 -17.40 -41.87
C GLY A 5 12.98 -16.47 -40.66
N THR A 6 13.07 -15.16 -40.89
CA THR A 6 13.30 -14.19 -39.81
C THR A 6 12.01 -13.67 -39.13
N SER A 7 10.85 -13.73 -39.79
CA SER A 7 9.60 -13.15 -39.26
C SER A 7 9.00 -13.96 -38.10
N HIS A 8 9.05 -15.29 -38.17
CA HIS A 8 8.44 -16.15 -37.14
C HIS A 8 9.18 -16.11 -35.81
N ASN A 9 10.51 -15.93 -35.83
CA ASN A 9 11.31 -15.83 -34.60
C ASN A 9 11.21 -14.44 -33.95
N ALA A 10 11.02 -13.37 -34.74
CA ALA A 10 10.79 -12.03 -34.21
C ALA A 10 9.43 -11.96 -33.49
N LEU A 11 8.35 -12.43 -34.14
CA LEU A 11 7.01 -12.46 -33.56
C LEU A 11 6.91 -13.30 -32.26
N LYS A 12 7.64 -14.43 -32.20
CA LYS A 12 7.71 -15.26 -30.99
C LYS A 12 8.47 -14.58 -29.84
N LYS A 13 9.53 -13.82 -30.15
CA LYS A 13 10.28 -13.05 -29.14
C LYS A 13 9.46 -11.89 -28.60
N ASP A 14 8.71 -11.21 -29.45
CA ASP A 14 7.84 -10.10 -29.05
C ASP A 14 6.68 -10.59 -28.15
N ALA A 15 6.06 -11.71 -28.51
CA ALA A 15 5.06 -12.36 -27.64
C ALA A 15 5.64 -12.79 -26.28
N ALA A 16 6.87 -13.33 -26.27
CA ALA A 16 7.55 -13.74 -25.04
C ALA A 16 8.02 -12.55 -24.16
N ASN A 17 8.30 -11.39 -24.77
CA ASN A 17 8.61 -10.16 -24.04
C ASN A 17 7.34 -9.57 -23.40
N LEU A 18 6.24 -9.50 -24.14
CA LEU A 18 4.94 -9.03 -23.64
C LEU A 18 4.41 -9.90 -22.48
N ALA A 19 4.55 -11.22 -22.57
CA ALA A 19 4.18 -12.14 -21.51
C ALA A 19 5.03 -11.94 -20.23
N ARG A 20 6.30 -11.57 -20.37
CA ARG A 20 7.17 -11.23 -19.23
C ARG A 20 6.78 -9.91 -18.60
N GLU A 21 6.55 -8.86 -19.38
CA GLU A 21 6.15 -7.55 -18.86
C GLU A 21 4.83 -7.61 -18.09
N SER A 22 3.82 -8.29 -18.65
CA SER A 22 2.54 -8.50 -17.97
C SER A 22 2.68 -9.33 -16.68
N HIS A 23 3.57 -10.34 -16.67
CA HIS A 23 3.87 -11.10 -15.47
C HIS A 23 4.50 -10.24 -14.37
N TYR A 24 5.52 -9.44 -14.70
CA TYR A 24 6.17 -8.56 -13.73
C TYR A 24 5.22 -7.49 -13.20
N ALA A 25 4.40 -6.88 -14.06
CA ALA A 25 3.38 -5.92 -13.64
C ALA A 25 2.38 -6.55 -12.66
N ARG A 26 1.96 -7.80 -12.91
CA ARG A 26 1.07 -8.55 -12.00
C ARG A 26 1.74 -8.87 -10.67
N VAL A 27 3.00 -9.29 -10.68
CA VAL A 27 3.77 -9.56 -9.46
C VAL A 27 3.95 -8.27 -8.64
N GLU A 28 4.26 -7.16 -9.29
CA GLU A 28 4.38 -5.86 -8.65
C GLU A 28 3.07 -5.41 -8.01
N GLN A 29 1.94 -5.60 -8.70
CA GLN A 29 0.62 -5.30 -8.15
C GLN A 29 0.31 -6.16 -6.91
N ILE A 30 0.56 -7.48 -6.98
CA ILE A 30 0.36 -8.40 -5.85
C ILE A 30 1.26 -8.02 -4.66
N ALA A 31 2.51 -7.64 -4.94
CA ALA A 31 3.44 -7.17 -3.91
C ALA A 31 2.94 -5.86 -3.26
N LYS A 32 2.49 -4.89 -4.06
CA LYS A 32 1.89 -3.63 -3.56
C LYS A 32 0.66 -3.88 -2.69
N GLU A 33 -0.24 -4.77 -3.12
CA GLU A 33 -1.42 -5.14 -2.35
C GLU A 33 -1.05 -5.84 -1.03
N SER A 34 -0.05 -6.72 -1.06
CA SER A 34 0.45 -7.42 0.13
C SER A 34 1.10 -6.45 1.12
N ILE A 35 1.95 -5.52 0.64
CA ILE A 35 2.55 -4.46 1.46
C ILE A 35 1.48 -3.55 2.05
N GLY A 36 0.45 -3.19 1.26
CA GLY A 36 -0.67 -2.38 1.73
C GLY A 36 -1.46 -3.07 2.85
N LYS A 37 -1.71 -4.39 2.72
CA LYS A 37 -2.35 -5.19 3.77
C LYS A 37 -1.51 -5.28 5.04
N GLU A 38 -0.20 -5.50 4.91
CA GLU A 38 0.71 -5.59 6.06
C GLU A 38 0.78 -4.26 6.83
N LYS A 39 0.95 -3.13 6.13
CA LYS A 39 0.95 -1.80 6.74
C LYS A 39 -0.36 -1.51 7.45
N ARG A 40 -1.50 -1.84 6.82
CA ARG A 40 -2.83 -1.70 7.42
C ARG A 40 -2.96 -2.53 8.70
N SER A 41 -2.52 -3.79 8.67
CA SER A 41 -2.54 -4.66 9.85
C SER A 41 -1.73 -4.05 11.00
N LYS A 42 -0.50 -3.58 10.71
CA LYS A 42 0.36 -2.94 11.72
C LYS A 42 -0.27 -1.68 12.31
N ARG A 43 -0.92 -0.84 11.49
CA ARG A 43 -1.66 0.33 11.97
C ARG A 43 -2.75 -0.06 12.97
N PHE A 44 -3.58 -1.05 12.64
CA PHE A 44 -4.62 -1.53 13.54
C PHE A 44 -4.06 -2.19 14.81
N ASP A 45 -2.93 -2.91 14.71
CA ASP A 45 -2.26 -3.45 15.89
C ASP A 45 -1.81 -2.36 16.86
N ILE A 46 -1.26 -1.25 16.34
CA ILE A 46 -0.85 -0.10 17.17
C ILE A 46 -2.08 0.56 17.79
N ILE A 47 -3.13 0.80 17.00
CA ILE A 47 -4.39 1.37 17.46
C ILE A 47 -4.96 0.52 18.61
N PHE A 48 -4.99 -0.81 18.45
CA PHE A 48 -5.52 -1.72 19.46
C PHE A 48 -4.65 -1.74 20.72
N LYS A 49 -3.31 -1.84 20.57
CA LYS A 49 -2.37 -1.87 21.70
C LYS A 49 -2.38 -0.56 22.50
N LYS A 50 -2.44 0.59 21.82
CA LYS A 50 -2.51 1.91 22.47
C LYS A 50 -3.93 2.25 22.94
N GLY A 51 -4.93 1.40 22.67
CA GLY A 51 -6.32 1.63 23.08
C GLY A 51 -6.96 2.85 22.39
N ILE A 52 -6.48 3.21 21.20
CA ILE A 52 -6.92 4.39 20.46
C ILE A 52 -8.34 4.13 19.94
N LYS A 53 -9.26 5.01 20.33
CA LYS A 53 -10.68 4.95 19.96
C LYS A 53 -11.17 6.35 19.60
N LYS A 54 -12.32 6.43 18.94
CA LYS A 54 -13.01 7.71 18.75
C LYS A 54 -13.23 8.40 20.11
N GLY A 55 -12.88 9.67 20.19
CA GLY A 55 -12.93 10.50 21.40
C GLY A 55 -11.74 10.31 22.34
N ALA A 56 -10.79 9.42 22.04
CA ALA A 56 -9.58 9.30 22.83
C ALA A 56 -8.64 10.48 22.56
N GLU A 57 -7.99 10.97 23.61
CA GLU A 57 -6.84 11.86 23.50
C GLU A 57 -5.58 11.01 23.31
N ILE A 58 -4.79 11.33 22.29
CA ILE A 58 -3.51 10.67 22.02
C ILE A 58 -2.40 11.71 21.96
N GLU A 59 -1.24 11.35 22.51
CA GLU A 59 -0.03 12.16 22.45
C GLU A 59 0.79 11.74 21.22
N LEU A 60 1.13 12.74 20.40
CA LEU A 60 1.96 12.61 19.22
C LEU A 60 3.45 12.62 19.62
N SER A 61 4.32 12.23 18.70
CA SER A 61 5.77 12.15 18.93
C SER A 61 6.46 13.50 19.16
N ASP A 62 5.80 14.61 18.80
CA ASP A 62 6.22 15.98 19.08
C ASP A 62 5.74 16.50 20.45
N GLY A 63 5.00 15.67 21.22
CA GLY A 63 4.40 16.02 22.50
C GLY A 63 3.04 16.71 22.38
N SER A 64 2.53 16.92 21.16
CA SER A 64 1.21 17.49 20.92
C SER A 64 0.11 16.49 21.26
N LYS A 65 -1.00 16.96 21.84
CA LYS A 65 -2.16 16.12 22.13
C LYS A 65 -3.27 16.37 21.12
N ILE A 66 -3.81 15.29 20.57
CA ILE A 66 -4.92 15.36 19.61
C ILE A 66 -6.09 14.49 20.08
N ILE A 67 -7.30 14.93 19.75
CA ILE A 67 -8.53 14.16 19.99
C ILE A 67 -8.89 13.42 18.72
N VAL A 68 -9.05 12.10 18.83
CA VAL A 68 -9.40 11.23 17.71
C VAL A 68 -10.86 11.42 17.32
N ARG A 69 -11.11 11.92 16.11
CA ARG A 69 -12.45 12.06 15.54
C ARG A 69 -12.97 10.75 14.98
N LEU A 70 -12.14 10.06 14.19
CA LEU A 70 -12.44 8.77 13.57
C LEU A 70 -11.16 8.04 13.17
N ILE A 71 -11.31 6.77 12.82
CA ILE A 71 -10.25 5.92 12.30
C ILE A 71 -10.72 5.41 10.93
N ASN A 72 -9.95 5.69 9.89
CA ASN A 72 -10.27 5.27 8.52
C ASN A 72 -10.07 3.75 8.36
N GLN A 73 -10.66 3.19 7.29
CA GLN A 73 -10.60 1.74 7.01
C GLN A 73 -9.18 1.23 6.73
N ASP A 74 -8.26 2.12 6.39
CA ASP A 74 -6.84 1.84 6.17
C ASP A 74 -5.99 2.00 7.44
N GLY A 75 -6.62 2.30 8.58
CA GLY A 75 -5.98 2.48 9.87
C GLY A 75 -5.37 3.87 10.09
N ILE A 76 -5.64 4.86 9.23
CA ILE A 76 -5.25 6.24 9.50
C ILE A 76 -6.15 6.84 10.58
N ILE A 77 -5.55 7.56 11.52
CA ILE A 77 -6.27 8.29 12.57
C ILE A 77 -6.57 9.69 12.05
N VAL A 78 -7.82 10.12 12.18
CA VAL A 78 -8.25 11.48 11.84
C VAL A 78 -8.58 12.21 13.13
N ALA A 79 -7.95 13.37 13.33
CA ALA A 79 -8.19 14.23 14.49
C ALA A 79 -9.42 15.14 14.29
N GLU A 80 -9.87 15.81 15.35
CA GLU A 80 -11.03 16.72 15.26
C GLU A 80 -10.84 17.89 14.31
N ASN A 81 -9.60 18.37 14.18
CA ASN A 81 -9.19 19.41 13.24
C ASN A 81 -9.08 18.91 11.78
N TRP A 82 -9.45 17.64 11.51
CA TRP A 82 -9.33 16.95 10.22
C TRP A 82 -7.91 16.62 9.77
N ASP A 83 -6.92 16.75 10.65
CA ASP A 83 -5.58 16.28 10.35
C ASP A 83 -5.51 14.76 10.39
N GLU A 84 -4.70 14.20 9.49
CA GLU A 84 -4.49 12.76 9.34
C GLU A 84 -3.14 12.35 9.92
N PHE A 85 -3.16 11.31 10.76
CA PHE A 85 -1.98 10.78 11.43
C PHE A 85 -1.85 9.29 11.13
N ASP A 86 -0.66 8.88 10.71
CA ASP A 86 -0.33 7.47 10.53
C ASP A 86 0.11 6.87 11.88
N PRO A 87 -0.61 5.88 12.43
CA PRO A 87 -0.24 5.23 13.69
C PRO A 87 1.16 4.61 13.68
N LEU A 88 1.71 4.31 12.49
CA LEU A 88 3.08 3.77 12.38
C LEU A 88 4.15 4.76 12.86
N ASN A 89 3.81 6.06 12.94
CA ASN A 89 4.71 7.14 13.35
C ASN A 89 4.33 7.75 14.72
N LEU A 90 3.41 7.11 15.45
CA LEU A 90 2.97 7.50 16.82
C LEU A 90 3.84 6.91 17.92
#